data_AF-A0A9D4D533-F1
#
_entry.id   AF-A0A9D4D533-F1
#
_cell.length_a   1.000
_cell.length_b   1.000
_cell.length_c   1.000
_cell.angle_alpha   90.00
_cell.angle_beta   90.00
_cell.angle_gamma   90.00
#
_symmetry.space_group_name_H-M   'P 1'
#
loop_
_entity.id
_entity.type
_entity.pdbx_description
1 polymer ?
#
loop_
_entity_poly.entity_id
_entity_poly.type
_entity_poly.pdbx_seq_one_letter_code
_entity_poly.pdbx_strand_id
1 'polypeptide(L)'
;MSSYRQFKTVMLLSDLVKNTSTDLKKVSVTIQTTLVELKKLQDNPEVSIQYVQISYDEQLHKIQETRENILAALDMLEKKTLQKMRDTLTKLQASLKSDVDKCSTLGIELKQLRDAIQDISDQSEQELSFIASIKCKDNIQQFKNYLKKNFAELKSSITFDPNSEIMQYLSKLSGLAQSLTAVGNADQIIRIDGKSEYDVSIQGESTCHIRDICVLTSGQVLVVDSSNYKVKMLNQQYQLVSHCSVSDEPLGMCQITPSEVCVTVCAEVQFIKVNNNQLVKDRKL
;
A
#
# COMPACT_ATOMS: atom_id res chain seq x y z
N MET A 1 -31.99 41.98 -47.00
CA MET A 1 -31.23 41.30 -45.94
C MET A 1 -31.28 41.97 -44.55
N SER A 2 -31.58 43.26 -44.42
CA SER A 2 -31.64 43.96 -43.11
C SER A 2 -32.80 43.51 -42.20
N SER A 3 -34.01 43.34 -42.76
CA SER A 3 -35.23 42.97 -42.00
C SER A 3 -35.17 41.57 -41.36
N TYR A 4 -34.54 40.59 -42.01
CA TYR A 4 -34.42 39.23 -41.47
C TYR A 4 -33.49 39.15 -40.24
N ARG A 5 -32.43 39.98 -40.21
CA ARG A 5 -31.53 40.07 -39.03
C ARG A 5 -32.25 40.69 -37.83
N GLN A 6 -33.05 41.74 -38.05
CA GLN A 6 -33.84 42.37 -37.00
C GLN A 6 -34.88 41.40 -36.41
N PHE A 7 -35.57 40.62 -37.25
CA PHE A 7 -36.53 39.62 -36.78
C PHE A 7 -35.87 38.50 -35.95
N LYS A 8 -34.70 38.01 -36.37
CA LYS A 8 -33.95 36.98 -35.64
C LYS A 8 -33.46 37.47 -34.27
N THR A 9 -33.02 38.73 -34.16
CA THR A 9 -32.60 39.32 -32.87
C THR A 9 -33.78 39.48 -31.91
N VAL A 10 -34.96 39.90 -32.40
CA VAL A 10 -36.16 40.03 -31.55
C VAL A 10 -36.64 38.68 -31.03
N MET A 11 -36.60 37.63 -31.86
CA MET A 11 -36.92 36.26 -31.43
C MET A 11 -35.98 35.76 -30.33
N LEU A 12 -34.66 35.94 -30.49
CA LEU A 12 -33.67 35.53 -29.49
C LEU A 12 -33.80 36.29 -28.17
N LEU A 13 -34.13 37.59 -28.22
CA LEU A 13 -34.39 38.39 -27.02
C LEU A 13 -35.68 37.96 -26.31
N SER A 14 -36.74 37.64 -27.06
CA SER A 14 -37.98 37.09 -26.50
C SER A 14 -37.73 35.76 -25.79
N ASP A 15 -36.93 34.87 -26.38
CA ASP A 15 -36.60 33.58 -25.76
C ASP A 15 -35.70 33.74 -24.53
N LEU A 16 -34.74 34.67 -24.56
CA LEU A 16 -33.90 34.98 -23.39
C LEU A 16 -34.72 35.54 -22.23
N VAL A 17 -35.69 36.43 -22.50
CA VAL A 17 -36.59 37.00 -21.48
C VAL A 17 -37.55 35.93 -20.92
N LYS A 18 -38.05 35.02 -21.77
CA LYS A 18 -38.90 33.90 -21.30
C LYS A 18 -38.12 32.90 -20.43
N ASN A 19 -36.88 32.59 -20.80
CA ASN A 19 -36.03 31.67 -20.05
C ASN A 19 -35.66 32.27 -18.68
N THR A 20 -35.20 33.52 -18.66
CA THR A 20 -34.91 34.24 -17.40
C THR A 20 -36.14 34.38 -16.50
N SER A 21 -37.33 34.66 -17.06
CA SER A 21 -38.57 34.69 -16.28
C SER A 21 -38.94 33.33 -15.68
N THR A 22 -38.70 32.24 -16.42
CA THR A 22 -38.96 30.87 -15.95
C THR A 22 -37.99 30.49 -14.83
N ASP A 23 -36.72 30.85 -14.96
CA ASP A 23 -35.71 30.59 -13.95
C ASP A 23 -35.96 31.40 -12.68
N LEU A 24 -36.37 32.67 -12.81
CA LEU A 24 -36.76 33.50 -11.67
C LEU A 24 -37.98 32.93 -10.92
N LYS A 25 -38.97 32.37 -11.64
CA LYS A 25 -40.11 31.69 -11.01
C LYS A 25 -39.68 30.44 -10.24
N LYS A 26 -38.77 29.62 -10.81
CA LYS A 26 -38.21 28.46 -10.10
C LYS A 26 -37.48 28.89 -8.84
N VAL A 27 -36.62 29.91 -8.92
CA VAL A 27 -35.90 30.46 -7.76
C VAL A 27 -36.88 30.98 -6.71
N SER A 28 -37.94 31.70 -7.10
CA SER A 28 -38.96 32.19 -6.16
C SER A 28 -39.70 31.06 -5.46
N VAL A 29 -40.04 29.98 -6.16
CA VAL A 29 -40.66 28.79 -5.57
C VAL A 29 -39.71 28.12 -4.59
N THR A 30 -38.43 27.96 -4.95
CA THR A 30 -37.41 27.40 -4.05
C THR A 30 -37.27 28.24 -2.78
N ILE A 31 -37.14 29.57 -2.91
CA ILE A 31 -37.04 30.49 -1.75
C ILE A 31 -38.27 30.35 -0.85
N GLN A 32 -39.48 30.31 -1.42
CA GLN A 32 -40.70 30.18 -0.62
C GLN A 32 -40.77 28.85 0.12
N THR A 33 -40.38 27.75 -0.52
CA THR A 33 -40.29 26.43 0.11
C THR A 33 -39.28 26.44 1.26
N THR A 34 -38.10 27.01 1.04
CA THR A 34 -37.05 27.13 2.08
C THR A 34 -37.51 27.99 3.25
N LEU A 35 -38.23 29.09 3.02
CA LEU A 35 -38.77 29.93 4.09
C LEU A 35 -39.81 29.20 4.95
N VAL A 36 -40.65 28.36 4.34
CA VAL A 36 -41.62 27.53 5.07
C VAL A 36 -40.91 26.48 5.92
N GLU A 37 -39.85 25.86 5.41
CA GLU A 37 -39.04 24.89 6.17
C GLU A 37 -38.29 25.54 7.33
N LEU A 38 -37.67 26.71 7.11
CA LEU A 38 -37.02 27.48 8.16
C LEU A 38 -37.99 27.88 9.27
N LYS A 39 -39.22 28.28 8.91
CA LYS A 39 -40.25 28.62 9.89
C LYS A 39 -40.69 27.41 10.70
N LYS A 40 -40.80 26.22 10.09
CA LYS A 40 -41.08 24.97 10.82
C LYS A 40 -39.98 24.62 11.82
N LEU A 41 -38.70 24.81 11.45
CA LEU A 41 -37.56 24.62 12.35
C LEU A 41 -37.57 25.65 13.50
N GLN A 42 -37.95 26.89 13.20
CA GLN A 42 -38.03 27.98 14.18
C GLN A 42 -39.19 27.79 15.18
N ASP A 43 -40.34 27.32 14.71
CA ASP A 43 -41.54 27.16 15.54
C ASP A 43 -41.47 25.90 16.43
N ASN A 44 -40.58 24.94 16.12
CA ASN A 44 -40.40 23.72 16.91
C ASN A 44 -38.93 23.20 16.92
N PRO A 45 -38.03 23.92 17.61
CA PRO A 45 -36.61 23.55 17.69
C PRO A 45 -36.41 22.23 18.42
N GLU A 46 -37.27 21.89 19.38
CA GLU A 46 -37.19 20.68 20.18
C GLU A 46 -37.41 19.41 19.34
N VAL A 47 -38.42 19.41 18.47
CA VAL A 47 -38.64 18.29 17.53
C VAL A 47 -37.48 18.15 16.55
N SER A 48 -36.89 19.26 16.12
CA SER A 48 -35.74 19.26 15.19
C SER A 48 -34.48 18.70 15.86
N ILE A 49 -34.22 19.10 17.11
CA ILE A 49 -33.14 18.55 17.93
C ILE A 49 -33.35 17.05 18.16
N GLN A 50 -34.56 16.64 18.51
CA GLN A 50 -34.88 15.22 18.73
C GLN A 50 -34.71 14.38 17.46
N TYR A 51 -35.13 14.90 16.30
CA TYR A 51 -34.91 14.22 15.02
C TYR A 51 -33.42 14.07 14.70
N VAL A 52 -32.62 15.11 14.91
CA VAL A 52 -31.16 15.06 14.72
C VAL A 52 -30.52 14.07 15.69
N GLN A 53 -30.95 14.04 16.95
CA GLN A 53 -30.46 13.07 17.95
C GLN A 53 -30.78 11.63 17.54
N ILE A 54 -32.02 11.34 17.16
CA ILE A 54 -32.42 10.01 16.69
C ILE A 54 -31.59 9.61 15.46
N SER A 55 -31.45 10.52 14.49
CA SER A 55 -30.65 10.26 13.30
C SER A 55 -29.18 10.01 13.64
N TYR A 56 -28.61 10.77 14.59
CA TYR A 56 -27.25 10.59 15.05
C TYR A 56 -27.04 9.24 15.76
N ASP A 57 -27.96 8.84 16.64
CA ASP A 57 -27.93 7.56 17.34
C ASP A 57 -28.05 6.38 16.36
N GLU A 58 -28.92 6.48 15.34
CA GLU A 58 -29.00 5.48 14.27
C GLU A 58 -27.68 5.35 13.49
N GLN A 59 -27.01 6.47 13.19
CA GLN A 59 -25.70 6.43 12.52
C GLN A 59 -24.62 5.83 13.42
N LEU A 60 -24.61 6.16 14.72
CA LEU A 60 -23.70 5.55 15.69
C LEU A 60 -23.90 4.04 15.77
N HIS A 61 -25.16 3.57 15.83
CA HIS A 61 -25.48 2.14 15.84
C HIS A 61 -24.95 1.44 14.58
N LYS A 62 -25.17 2.02 13.39
CA LYS A 62 -24.65 1.47 12.12
C LYS A 62 -23.12 1.40 12.10
N ILE A 63 -22.44 2.39 12.67
CA ILE A 63 -20.98 2.39 12.80
C ILE A 63 -20.52 1.25 13.72
N GLN A 64 -21.19 1.05 14.85
CA GLN A 64 -20.87 -0.03 15.79
C GLN A 64 -21.08 -1.42 15.15
N GLU A 65 -22.22 -1.63 14.50
CA GLU A 65 -22.52 -2.87 13.78
C GLU A 65 -21.48 -3.14 12.67
N THR A 66 -21.10 -2.10 11.91
CA THR A 66 -20.06 -2.20 10.87
C THR A 66 -18.71 -2.59 11.48
N ARG A 67 -18.34 -2.02 12.63
CA ARG A 67 -17.10 -2.36 13.33
C ARG A 67 -17.08 -3.81 13.80
N GLU A 68 -18.17 -4.31 14.37
CA GLU A 68 -18.30 -5.70 14.79
C GLU A 68 -18.16 -6.66 13.60
N ASN A 69 -18.78 -6.33 12.47
CA ASN A 69 -18.65 -7.11 11.24
C ASN A 69 -17.21 -7.15 10.70
N ILE A 70 -16.48 -6.03 10.75
CA ILE A 70 -15.05 -5.99 10.35
C ILE A 70 -14.21 -6.88 11.26
N LEU A 71 -14.41 -6.80 12.58
CA LEU A 71 -13.68 -7.63 13.54
C LEU A 71 -13.95 -9.11 13.30
N ALA A 72 -15.21 -9.50 13.11
CA ALA A 72 -15.57 -10.88 12.81
C ALA A 72 -14.92 -11.39 11.49
N ALA A 73 -14.83 -10.54 10.46
CA ALA A 73 -14.17 -10.87 9.21
C ALA A 73 -12.64 -11.05 9.38
N LEU A 74 -12.01 -10.21 10.21
CA LEU A 74 -10.58 -10.32 10.53
C LEU A 74 -10.28 -11.61 11.29
N ASP A 75 -11.08 -11.94 12.31
CA ASP A 75 -10.95 -13.19 13.08
C ASP A 75 -11.09 -14.43 12.18
N MET A 76 -12.04 -14.38 11.24
CA MET A 76 -12.25 -15.45 10.28
C MET A 76 -11.04 -15.61 9.33
N LEU A 77 -10.49 -14.49 8.85
CA LEU A 77 -9.30 -14.49 7.99
C LEU A 77 -8.09 -15.05 8.73
N GLU A 78 -7.88 -14.65 9.98
CA GLU A 78 -6.80 -15.15 10.83
C GLU A 78 -6.93 -16.67 11.01
N LYS A 79 -8.12 -17.14 11.42
CA LYS A 79 -8.38 -18.57 11.61
C LYS A 79 -8.12 -19.39 10.33
N LYS A 80 -8.57 -18.89 9.18
CA LYS A 80 -8.36 -19.55 7.87
C LYS A 80 -6.88 -19.57 7.49
N THR A 81 -6.16 -18.49 7.73
CA THR A 81 -4.71 -18.38 7.47
C THR A 81 -3.93 -19.35 8.34
N LEU A 82 -4.21 -19.38 9.65
CA LEU A 82 -3.60 -20.32 10.60
C LEU A 82 -3.87 -21.77 10.20
N GLN A 83 -5.09 -22.09 9.78
CA GLN A 83 -5.41 -23.43 9.30
C GLN A 83 -4.59 -23.81 8.06
N LYS A 84 -4.51 -22.92 7.06
CA LYS A 84 -3.72 -23.16 5.83
C LYS A 84 -2.23 -23.32 6.14
N MET A 85 -1.69 -22.59 7.13
CA MET A 85 -0.31 -22.75 7.59
C MET A 85 -0.09 -24.12 8.25
N ARG A 86 -1.01 -24.57 9.10
CA ARG A 86 -0.95 -25.91 9.72
C ARG A 86 -1.03 -27.03 8.68
N ASP A 87 -1.91 -26.89 7.69
CA ASP A 87 -2.04 -27.87 6.62
C ASP A 87 -0.77 -27.94 5.77
N THR A 88 -0.19 -26.78 5.44
CA THR A 88 1.10 -26.68 4.72
C THR A 88 2.22 -27.32 5.53
N LEU A 89 2.30 -27.04 6.83
CA LEU A 89 3.30 -27.63 7.72
C LEU A 89 3.16 -29.15 7.77
N THR A 90 1.95 -29.67 7.89
CA THR A 90 1.68 -31.12 7.93
C THR A 90 2.11 -31.80 6.63
N LYS A 91 1.83 -31.17 5.48
CA LYS A 91 2.28 -31.67 4.16
C LYS A 91 3.80 -31.66 4.04
N LEU A 92 4.45 -30.58 4.47
CA LEU A 92 5.92 -30.49 4.49
C LEU A 92 6.54 -31.55 5.40
N GLN A 93 5.99 -31.77 6.59
CA GLN A 93 6.43 -32.82 7.50
C GLN A 93 6.28 -34.22 6.90
N ALA A 94 5.15 -34.50 6.24
CA ALA A 94 4.94 -35.78 5.56
C ALA A 94 5.92 -35.98 4.39
N SER A 95 6.17 -34.94 3.59
CA SER A 95 7.15 -34.97 2.50
C SER A 95 8.56 -35.20 3.04
N LEU A 96 8.96 -34.45 4.06
CA LEU A 96 10.28 -34.56 4.69
C LEU A 96 10.49 -35.95 5.28
N LYS A 97 9.47 -36.51 5.96
CA LYS A 97 9.52 -37.88 6.47
C LYS A 97 9.73 -38.89 5.34
N SER A 98 8.97 -38.77 4.25
CA SER A 98 9.14 -39.63 3.07
C SER A 98 10.54 -39.53 2.48
N ASP A 99 11.12 -38.32 2.44
CA ASP A 99 12.47 -38.12 1.93
C ASP A 99 13.56 -38.66 2.87
N VAL A 100 13.36 -38.54 4.19
CA VAL A 100 14.22 -39.18 5.19
C VAL A 100 14.20 -40.71 5.03
N ASP A 101 13.00 -41.30 4.88
CA ASP A 101 12.84 -42.74 4.69
C ASP A 101 13.55 -43.21 3.40
N LYS A 102 13.39 -42.48 2.29
CA LYS A 102 14.11 -42.76 1.03
C LYS A 102 15.62 -42.62 1.19
N CYS A 103 16.11 -41.58 1.87
CA CYS A 103 17.54 -41.40 2.13
C CYS A 103 18.11 -42.54 2.98
N SER A 104 17.32 -43.06 3.94
CA SER A 104 17.70 -44.22 4.74
C SER A 104 17.85 -45.48 3.87
N THR A 105 16.86 -45.79 3.04
CA THR A 105 16.94 -46.93 2.10
C THR A 105 18.13 -46.81 1.16
N LEU A 106 18.30 -45.63 0.58
CA LEU A 106 19.42 -45.30 -0.29
C LEU A 106 20.78 -45.43 0.41
N GLY A 107 20.87 -45.07 1.70
CA GLY A 107 22.07 -45.26 2.50
C GLY A 107 22.42 -46.74 2.73
N ILE A 108 21.40 -47.59 2.92
CA ILE A 108 21.58 -49.05 3.01
C ILE A 108 22.08 -49.62 1.68
N GLU A 109 21.48 -49.23 0.56
CA GLU A 109 21.89 -49.67 -0.79
C GLU A 109 23.33 -49.27 -1.11
N LEU A 110 23.74 -48.03 -0.79
CA LEU A 110 25.13 -47.59 -0.97
C LEU A 110 26.11 -48.39 -0.11
N LYS A 111 25.72 -48.75 1.11
CA LYS A 111 26.55 -49.57 2.00
C LYS A 111 26.74 -50.97 1.43
N GLN A 112 25.65 -51.61 0.97
CA GLN A 112 25.70 -52.92 0.32
C GLN A 112 26.55 -52.90 -0.95
N LEU A 113 26.42 -51.85 -1.77
CA LEU A 113 27.20 -51.69 -2.99
C LEU A 113 28.70 -51.51 -2.69
N ARG A 114 29.05 -50.72 -1.67
CA ARG A 114 30.43 -50.56 -1.20
C ARG A 114 31.00 -51.91 -0.75
N ASP A 115 30.25 -52.66 0.07
CA ASP A 115 30.70 -53.95 0.60
C ASP A 115 30.93 -54.94 -0.55
N ALA A 116 30.05 -55.00 -1.54
CA ALA A 116 30.23 -55.83 -2.73
C ALA A 116 31.45 -55.43 -3.58
N ILE A 117 31.75 -54.14 -3.72
CA ILE A 117 32.96 -53.68 -4.43
C ILE A 117 34.22 -54.08 -3.68
N GLN A 118 34.20 -53.97 -2.34
CA GLN A 118 35.32 -54.37 -1.50
C GLN A 118 35.62 -55.86 -1.66
N ASP A 119 34.59 -56.70 -1.55
CA ASP A 119 34.70 -58.16 -1.70
C ASP A 119 35.27 -58.56 -3.08
N ILE A 120 34.84 -57.90 -4.16
CA ILE A 120 35.37 -58.14 -5.52
C ILE A 120 36.83 -57.69 -5.63
N SER A 121 37.20 -56.55 -5.02
CA SER A 121 38.58 -56.04 -5.07
C SER A 121 39.57 -57.00 -4.42
N ASP A 122 39.12 -57.73 -3.40
CA ASP A 122 39.93 -58.70 -2.67
C ASP A 122 40.11 -60.02 -3.46
N GLN A 123 39.32 -60.28 -4.51
CA GLN A 123 39.33 -61.53 -5.29
C GLN A 123 40.23 -61.53 -6.55
N SER A 124 41.02 -60.48 -6.81
CA SER A 124 42.00 -60.36 -7.91
C SER A 124 41.47 -60.37 -9.36
N GLU A 125 40.15 -60.44 -9.60
CA GLU A 125 39.57 -60.38 -10.95
C GLU A 125 39.38 -58.92 -11.42
N GLN A 126 40.37 -58.40 -12.16
CA GLN A 126 40.38 -57.02 -12.68
C GLN A 126 39.14 -56.65 -13.51
N GLU A 127 38.61 -57.58 -14.32
CA GLU A 127 37.49 -57.32 -15.24
C GLU A 127 36.16 -57.11 -14.50
N LEU A 128 35.88 -57.91 -13.47
CA LEU A 128 34.70 -57.72 -12.62
C LEU A 128 34.77 -56.43 -11.81
N SER A 129 35.97 -56.04 -11.35
CA SER A 129 36.17 -54.78 -10.63
C SER A 129 35.81 -53.56 -11.48
N PHE A 130 36.13 -53.59 -12.78
CA PHE A 130 35.84 -52.51 -13.71
C PHE A 130 34.33 -52.34 -13.94
N ILE A 131 33.61 -53.44 -14.20
CA ILE A 131 32.15 -53.43 -14.38
C ILE A 131 31.44 -52.94 -13.11
N ALA A 132 31.89 -53.39 -11.93
CA ALA A 132 31.36 -52.91 -10.65
C ALA A 132 31.58 -51.41 -10.46
N SER A 133 32.75 -50.88 -10.85
CA SER A 133 33.05 -49.44 -10.75
C SER A 133 32.14 -48.59 -11.63
N ILE A 134 31.83 -49.04 -12.86
CA ILE A 134 30.94 -48.30 -13.77
C ILE A 134 29.51 -48.25 -13.21
N LYS A 135 28.96 -49.40 -12.78
CA LYS A 135 27.64 -49.45 -12.15
C LYS A 135 27.55 -48.56 -10.91
N CYS A 136 28.63 -48.52 -10.11
CA CYS A 136 28.69 -47.69 -8.92
C CYS A 136 28.67 -46.20 -9.25
N LYS A 137 29.42 -45.80 -10.29
CA LYS A 137 29.44 -44.40 -10.76
C LYS A 137 28.06 -43.92 -11.20
N ASP A 138 27.32 -44.75 -11.93
CA ASP A 138 25.96 -44.42 -12.38
C ASP A 138 25.00 -44.26 -11.20
N ASN A 139 25.04 -45.17 -10.23
CA ASN A 139 24.21 -45.11 -9.02
C ASN A 139 24.52 -43.85 -8.19
N ILE A 140 25.81 -43.52 -7.99
CA ILE A 140 26.22 -42.29 -7.31
C ILE A 140 25.70 -41.04 -8.04
N GLN A 141 25.73 -41.05 -9.37
CA GLN A 141 25.25 -39.91 -10.15
C GLN A 141 23.74 -39.74 -10.04
N GLN A 142 22.96 -40.84 -10.10
CA GLN A 142 21.52 -40.80 -9.87
C GLN A 142 21.19 -40.25 -8.47
N PHE A 143 21.97 -40.64 -7.46
CA PHE A 143 21.82 -40.15 -6.09
C PHE A 143 22.07 -38.64 -5.99
N LYS A 144 23.15 -38.15 -6.60
CA LYS A 144 23.46 -36.71 -6.63
C LYS A 144 22.35 -35.92 -7.31
N ASN A 145 21.79 -36.45 -8.39
CA ASN A 145 20.68 -35.83 -9.10
C ASN A 145 19.41 -35.78 -8.24
N TYR A 146 19.11 -36.85 -7.50
CA TYR A 146 18.00 -36.90 -6.56
C TYR A 146 18.13 -35.84 -5.46
N LEU A 147 19.30 -35.77 -4.79
CA LEU A 147 19.56 -34.76 -3.75
C LEU A 147 19.43 -33.35 -4.31
N LYS A 148 20.04 -33.07 -5.46
CA LYS A 148 20.01 -31.73 -6.07
C LYS A 148 18.58 -31.29 -6.41
N LYS A 149 17.75 -32.20 -6.90
CA LYS A 149 16.36 -31.92 -7.25
C LYS A 149 15.51 -31.61 -6.01
N ASN A 150 15.55 -32.48 -5.00
CA ASN A 150 14.64 -32.35 -3.85
C ASN A 150 15.07 -31.25 -2.86
N PHE A 151 16.38 -30.98 -2.70
CA PHE A 151 16.84 -29.93 -1.80
C PHE A 151 16.71 -28.51 -2.37
N ALA A 152 16.69 -28.36 -3.70
CA ALA A 152 16.45 -27.04 -4.32
C ALA A 152 15.02 -26.54 -4.09
N GLU A 153 14.06 -27.44 -3.94
CA GLU A 153 12.63 -27.12 -3.79
C GLU A 153 12.22 -26.74 -2.34
N LEU A 154 13.11 -26.91 -1.36
CA LEU A 154 12.82 -26.59 0.05
C LEU A 154 12.75 -25.08 0.36
N LYS A 155 13.17 -24.20 -0.57
CA LYS A 155 12.96 -22.75 -0.44
C LYS A 155 11.53 -22.38 -0.82
N SER A 156 10.58 -22.64 0.07
CA SER A 156 9.23 -22.08 -0.07
C SER A 156 9.21 -20.65 0.46
N SER A 157 8.82 -19.71 -0.40
CA SER A 157 8.44 -18.36 0.00
C SER A 157 6.93 -18.35 0.19
N ILE A 158 6.45 -17.86 1.33
CA ILE A 158 5.02 -17.62 1.54
C ILE A 158 4.73 -16.22 1.03
N THR A 159 4.02 -16.12 -0.08
CA THR A 159 3.44 -14.86 -0.55
C THR A 159 2.01 -14.76 -0.06
N PHE A 160 1.64 -13.59 0.46
CA PHE A 160 0.27 -13.29 0.87
C PHE A 160 -0.43 -12.58 -0.28
N ASP A 161 -1.43 -13.24 -0.86
CA ASP A 161 -2.33 -12.59 -1.82
C ASP A 161 -3.41 -11.82 -1.04
N PRO A 162 -3.65 -10.53 -1.33
CA PRO A 162 -4.72 -9.77 -0.71
C PRO A 162 -6.07 -10.45 -0.90
N ASN A 163 -6.85 -10.57 0.18
CA ASN A 163 -8.19 -11.16 0.09
C ASN A 163 -9.13 -10.19 -0.66
N SER A 164 -9.65 -10.63 -1.80
CA SER A 164 -10.50 -9.81 -2.67
C SER A 164 -11.80 -9.33 -2.02
N GLU A 165 -12.40 -10.11 -1.12
CA GLU A 165 -13.62 -9.72 -0.40
C GLU A 165 -13.33 -8.59 0.59
N ILE A 166 -12.21 -8.68 1.30
CA ILE A 166 -11.75 -7.62 2.20
C ILE A 166 -11.39 -6.37 1.40
N MET A 167 -10.66 -6.52 0.29
CA MET A 167 -10.34 -5.39 -0.59
C MET A 167 -11.59 -4.74 -1.17
N GLN A 168 -12.59 -5.52 -1.57
CA GLN A 168 -13.88 -5.02 -2.07
C GLN A 168 -14.72 -4.37 -0.96
N TYR A 169 -14.63 -4.86 0.27
CA TYR A 169 -15.31 -4.25 1.41
C TYR A 169 -14.64 -2.92 1.80
N LEU A 170 -13.31 -2.89 1.87
CA LEU A 170 -12.52 -1.67 2.12
C LEU A 170 -12.74 -0.62 1.03
N SER A 171 -12.89 -1.02 -0.24
CA SER A 171 -13.21 -0.09 -1.33
C SER A 171 -14.65 0.45 -1.29
N LYS A 172 -15.57 -0.23 -0.59
CA LYS A 172 -16.90 0.34 -0.28
C LYS A 172 -16.82 1.34 0.87
N LEU A 173 -15.94 1.10 1.84
CA LEU A 173 -15.69 2.01 2.97
C LEU A 173 -14.94 3.28 2.57
N SER A 174 -14.17 3.28 1.48
CA SER A 174 -13.50 4.51 1.00
C SER A 174 -14.49 5.63 0.63
N GLY A 175 -15.76 5.32 0.37
CA GLY A 175 -16.81 6.33 0.21
C GLY A 175 -17.16 7.10 1.50
N LEU A 176 -16.96 6.49 2.68
CA LEU A 176 -17.16 7.16 3.98
C LEU A 176 -15.96 8.03 4.38
N ALA A 177 -14.75 7.66 3.96
CA ALA A 177 -13.53 8.42 4.21
C ALA A 177 -13.39 9.68 3.32
N GLN A 178 -14.06 9.71 2.16
CA GLN A 178 -14.09 10.90 1.27
C GLN A 178 -14.67 12.16 1.95
N SER A 179 -15.45 12.02 3.03
CA SER A 179 -15.99 13.16 3.79
C SER A 179 -15.00 13.76 4.79
N LEU A 180 -13.95 13.03 5.19
CA LEU A 180 -13.06 13.45 6.29
C LEU A 180 -11.61 13.73 5.87
N THR A 181 -11.11 13.17 4.76
CA THR A 181 -9.76 13.47 4.29
C THR A 181 -9.66 13.33 2.77
N ALA A 182 -9.30 14.43 2.11
CA ALA A 182 -8.88 14.45 0.72
C ALA A 182 -7.56 13.66 0.52
N VAL A 183 -7.61 12.33 0.38
CA VAL A 183 -6.49 11.52 -0.16
C VAL A 183 -7.03 10.29 -0.91
N GLY A 184 -6.87 10.31 -2.24
CA GLY A 184 -6.51 9.15 -3.09
C GLY A 184 -7.49 7.98 -3.27
N ASN A 185 -8.25 7.99 -4.37
CA ASN A 185 -8.87 6.78 -4.95
C ASN A 185 -7.77 5.84 -5.50
N ALA A 186 -7.78 4.55 -5.10
CA ALA A 186 -6.73 3.59 -5.47
C ALA A 186 -6.77 3.08 -6.94
N ASP A 187 -7.76 3.47 -7.76
CA ASP A 187 -7.83 3.12 -9.19
C ASP A 187 -7.99 4.34 -10.11
N GLN A 188 -7.78 5.54 -9.59
CA GLN A 188 -7.83 6.73 -10.42
C GLN A 188 -6.46 6.93 -11.07
N ILE A 189 -6.37 6.67 -12.39
CA ILE A 189 -5.26 7.19 -13.20
C ILE A 189 -5.38 8.72 -13.12
N ILE A 190 -4.62 9.33 -12.22
CA ILE A 190 -4.52 10.78 -12.12
C ILE A 190 -3.76 11.22 -13.37
N ARG A 191 -4.48 11.72 -14.37
CA ARG A 191 -3.86 12.53 -15.42
C ARG A 191 -3.39 13.81 -14.76
N ILE A 192 -2.07 13.93 -14.64
CA ILE A 192 -1.42 15.15 -14.16
C ILE A 192 -1.48 16.16 -15.30
N ASP A 193 -2.53 16.98 -15.33
CA ASP A 193 -2.62 18.12 -16.23
C ASP A 193 -1.87 19.30 -15.61
N GLY A 194 -0.83 19.76 -16.31
CA GLY A 194 0.02 20.87 -15.86
C GLY A 194 1.19 20.41 -14.99
N LYS A 195 2.41 20.52 -15.53
CA LYS A 195 3.64 20.41 -14.76
C LYS A 195 4.04 21.83 -14.34
N SER A 196 4.19 22.05 -13.03
CA SER A 196 4.87 23.23 -12.51
C SER A 196 6.23 22.80 -11.97
N GLU A 197 7.25 23.60 -12.25
CA GLU A 197 8.61 23.36 -11.78
C GLU A 197 8.93 24.39 -10.69
N TYR A 198 9.49 23.91 -9.58
CA TYR A 198 9.88 24.73 -8.44
C TYR A 198 11.35 24.49 -8.14
N ASP A 199 12.10 25.57 -7.94
CA ASP A 199 13.50 25.48 -7.56
C ASP A 199 13.62 25.22 -6.06
N VAL A 200 14.27 24.11 -5.71
CA VAL A 200 14.56 23.70 -4.34
C VAL A 200 16.07 23.68 -4.06
N SER A 201 16.87 24.25 -4.96
CA SER A 201 18.32 24.35 -4.78
C SER A 201 18.67 25.34 -3.68
N ILE A 202 19.73 25.04 -2.94
CA ILE A 202 20.39 26.00 -2.04
C ILE A 202 21.60 26.55 -2.80
N GLN A 203 21.95 27.82 -2.56
CA GLN A 203 23.10 28.45 -3.20
C GLN A 203 24.38 27.60 -3.02
N GLY A 204 25.02 27.25 -4.14
CA GLY A 204 26.22 26.42 -4.18
C GLY A 204 25.98 24.94 -4.46
N GLU A 205 24.72 24.48 -4.56
CA GLU A 205 24.37 23.13 -4.98
C GLU A 205 24.26 23.06 -6.51
N SER A 206 24.83 22.02 -7.12
CA SER A 206 24.82 21.85 -8.58
C SER A 206 23.57 21.13 -9.08
N THR A 207 23.10 20.13 -8.34
CA THR A 207 21.98 19.25 -8.74
C THR A 207 21.27 18.75 -7.49
N CYS A 208 19.93 18.76 -7.51
CA CYS A 208 19.11 18.15 -6.46
C CYS A 208 18.57 16.81 -6.97
N HIS A 209 18.66 15.76 -6.15
CA HIS A 209 18.04 14.47 -6.47
C HIS A 209 17.01 14.13 -5.40
N ILE A 210 15.77 14.52 -5.68
CA ILE A 210 14.65 14.36 -4.76
C ILE A 210 14.20 12.91 -4.75
N ARG A 211 14.39 12.25 -3.61
CA ARG A 211 14.11 10.81 -3.44
C ARG A 211 12.76 10.54 -2.79
N ASP A 212 12.34 11.42 -1.91
CA ASP A 212 11.09 11.27 -1.15
C ASP A 212 10.51 12.63 -0.78
N ILE A 213 9.19 12.66 -0.52
CA ILE A 213 8.42 13.86 -0.20
C ILE A 213 7.44 13.53 0.94
N CYS A 214 7.36 14.40 1.94
CA CYS A 214 6.37 14.29 3.02
C CYS A 214 5.63 15.62 3.20
N VAL A 215 4.30 15.61 3.18
CA VAL A 215 3.49 16.80 3.47
C VAL A 215 3.10 16.76 4.94
N LEU A 216 3.49 17.80 5.69
CA LEU A 216 3.15 17.93 7.10
C LEU A 216 1.69 18.35 7.26
N THR A 217 1.12 18.08 8.43
CA THR A 217 -0.22 18.54 8.83
C THR A 217 -0.40 20.07 8.79
N SER A 218 0.69 20.84 8.84
CA SER A 218 0.68 22.30 8.64
C SER A 218 0.50 22.73 7.17
N GLY A 219 0.55 21.78 6.22
CA GLY A 219 0.57 22.02 4.78
C GLY A 219 1.96 22.36 4.22
N GLN A 220 3.00 22.38 5.06
CA GLN A 220 4.39 22.50 4.58
C GLN A 220 4.85 21.20 3.93
N VAL A 221 5.76 21.30 2.97
CA VAL A 221 6.27 20.15 2.22
C VAL A 221 7.73 19.94 2.59
N LEU A 222 8.07 18.74 3.03
CA LEU A 222 9.45 18.32 3.21
C LEU A 222 9.88 17.47 2.02
N VAL A 223 11.09 17.69 1.53
CA VAL A 223 11.70 16.91 0.46
C VAL A 223 13.06 16.38 0.89
N VAL A 224 13.35 15.14 0.52
CA VAL A 224 14.63 14.48 0.76
C VAL A 224 15.51 14.64 -0.47
N ASP A 225 16.61 15.38 -0.34
CA ASP A 225 17.60 15.58 -1.39
C ASP A 225 18.81 14.66 -1.15
N SER A 226 18.82 13.54 -1.86
CA SER A 226 19.83 12.50 -1.73
C SER A 226 21.21 12.92 -2.20
N SER A 227 21.31 13.74 -3.25
CA SER A 227 22.61 14.21 -3.77
C SER A 227 23.29 15.20 -2.85
N ASN A 228 22.53 15.97 -2.07
CA ASN A 228 23.06 16.99 -1.17
C ASN A 228 22.98 16.61 0.31
N TYR A 229 22.57 15.38 0.64
CA TYR A 229 22.45 14.88 2.01
C TYR A 229 21.61 15.79 2.92
N LYS A 230 20.47 16.27 2.41
CA LYS A 230 19.62 17.26 3.11
C LYS A 230 18.15 16.89 3.10
N VAL A 231 17.47 17.28 4.16
CA VAL A 231 16.02 17.49 4.15
C VAL A 231 15.76 18.97 3.98
N LYS A 232 14.91 19.32 3.02
CA LYS A 232 14.53 20.69 2.70
C LYS A 232 13.04 20.88 2.98
N MET A 233 12.67 22.02 3.54
CA MET A 233 11.30 22.39 3.84
C MET A 233 10.84 23.51 2.94
N LEU A 234 9.68 23.32 2.32
CA LEU A 234 9.00 24.27 1.48
C LEU A 234 7.73 24.77 2.19
N ASN A 235 7.36 26.03 1.96
CA ASN A 235 6.06 26.55 2.38
C ASN A 235 4.93 26.05 1.45
N GLN A 236 3.69 26.49 1.71
CA GLN A 236 2.52 26.15 0.90
C GLN A 236 2.58 26.72 -0.53
N GLN A 237 3.46 27.69 -0.77
CA GLN A 237 3.76 28.25 -2.09
C GLN A 237 4.99 27.56 -2.74
N TYR A 238 5.44 26.43 -2.20
CA TYR A 238 6.59 25.66 -2.66
C TYR A 238 7.93 26.42 -2.67
N GLN A 239 8.06 27.48 -1.88
CA GLN A 239 9.31 28.21 -1.71
C GLN A 239 10.14 27.57 -0.59
N LEU A 240 11.44 27.45 -0.80
CA LEU A 240 12.37 26.92 0.20
C LEU A 240 12.42 27.82 1.45
N VAL A 241 12.12 27.26 2.61
CA VAL A 241 12.05 27.95 3.91
C VAL A 241 13.22 27.59 4.81
N SER A 242 13.56 26.30 4.89
CA SER A 242 14.62 25.80 5.76
C SER A 242 15.22 24.53 5.18
N HIS A 243 16.41 24.17 5.62
CA HIS A 243 17.01 22.87 5.33
C HIS A 243 17.79 22.35 6.54
N CYS A 244 17.99 21.03 6.61
CA CYS A 244 18.80 20.36 7.62
C CYS A 244 19.64 19.28 6.96
N SER A 245 20.93 19.25 7.23
CA SER A 245 21.81 18.18 6.75
C SER A 245 21.61 16.90 7.55
N VAL A 246 21.60 15.77 6.85
CA VAL A 246 21.66 14.43 7.43
C VAL A 246 23.09 13.88 7.39
N SER A 247 23.36 12.75 8.01
CA SER A 247 24.73 12.21 8.12
C SER A 247 25.23 11.49 6.87
N ASP A 248 24.32 10.94 6.08
CA ASP A 248 24.59 10.03 4.98
C ASP A 248 23.38 10.05 4.02
N GLU A 249 23.46 9.30 2.92
CA GLU A 249 22.46 9.32 1.85
C GLU A 249 21.06 9.00 2.39
N PRO A 250 20.13 9.97 2.37
CA PRO A 250 18.78 9.74 2.84
C PRO A 250 17.99 8.93 1.80
N LEU A 251 17.32 7.89 2.28
CA LEU A 251 16.61 6.91 1.45
C LEU A 251 15.10 7.13 1.44
N GLY A 252 14.54 7.66 2.53
CA GLY A 252 13.12 7.92 2.69
C GLY A 252 12.82 8.70 3.97
N MET A 253 11.58 9.19 4.09
CA MET A 253 11.14 10.03 5.19
C MET A 253 9.68 9.76 5.55
N CYS A 254 9.36 9.87 6.84
CA CYS A 254 8.01 9.70 7.35
C CYS A 254 7.69 10.74 8.43
N GLN A 255 6.46 11.24 8.47
CA GLN A 255 6.02 12.06 9.59
C GLN A 255 5.71 11.16 10.80
N ILE A 256 6.29 11.47 11.96
CA ILE A 256 6.04 10.75 13.22
C ILE A 256 5.07 11.53 14.10
N THR A 257 5.25 12.85 14.18
CA THR A 257 4.35 13.76 14.91
C THR A 257 4.10 15.02 14.08
N PRO A 258 3.14 15.89 14.46
CA PRO A 258 2.90 17.17 13.76
C PRO A 258 4.16 18.04 13.56
N SER A 259 5.17 17.87 14.42
CA SER A 259 6.41 18.66 14.41
C SER A 259 7.68 17.81 14.36
N GLU A 260 7.60 16.53 13.98
CA GLU A 260 8.76 15.63 13.91
C GLU A 260 8.65 14.65 12.75
N VAL A 261 9.75 14.48 12.02
CA VAL A 261 9.88 13.49 10.96
C VAL A 261 11.04 12.54 11.21
N CYS A 262 10.86 11.29 10.78
CA CYS A 262 11.90 10.27 10.67
C CYS A 262 12.53 10.36 9.28
N VAL A 263 13.84 10.21 9.20
CA VAL A 263 14.58 10.11 7.93
C VAL A 263 15.47 8.88 8.01
N THR A 264 15.24 7.93 7.10
CA THR A 264 16.09 6.76 6.97
C THR A 264 17.33 7.15 6.17
N VAL A 265 18.51 6.92 6.73
CA VAL A 265 19.80 7.00 6.04
C VAL A 265 20.44 5.61 6.07
N CYS A 266 21.43 5.32 5.22
CA CYS A 266 21.95 3.96 4.97
C CYS A 266 22.12 3.03 6.18
N ALA A 267 22.58 3.54 7.34
CA ALA A 267 22.87 2.73 8.52
C ALA A 267 22.17 3.18 9.82
N GLU A 268 21.36 4.23 9.79
CA GLU A 268 20.72 4.80 10.99
C GLU A 268 19.39 5.50 10.64
N VAL A 269 18.60 5.79 11.67
CA VAL A 269 17.41 6.63 11.52
C VAL A 269 17.66 7.96 12.21
N GLN A 270 17.45 9.06 11.50
CA GLN A 270 17.57 10.41 12.07
C GLN A 270 16.20 11.04 12.27
N PHE A 271 16.02 11.70 13.41
CA PHE A 271 14.82 12.45 13.72
C PHE A 271 15.10 13.94 13.53
N ILE A 272 14.23 14.60 12.76
CA ILE A 272 14.29 16.04 12.50
C ILE A 272 13.01 16.67 13.04
N LYS A 273 13.16 17.65 13.91
CA LYS A 273 12.07 18.46 14.45
C LYS A 273 11.84 19.69 13.59
N VAL A 274 10.57 20.07 13.47
CA VAL A 274 10.14 21.31 12.84
C VAL A 274 9.79 22.29 13.96
N ASN A 275 10.59 23.35 14.12
CA ASN A 275 10.40 24.36 15.14
C ASN A 275 10.45 25.75 14.52
N ASN A 276 9.36 26.52 14.62
CA ASN A 276 9.28 27.89 14.09
C ASN A 276 9.79 28.02 12.64
N ASN A 277 9.32 27.15 11.75
CA ASN A 277 9.75 27.09 10.35
C ASN A 277 11.25 26.81 10.16
N GLN A 278 11.89 26.15 11.13
CA GLN A 278 13.25 25.64 11.00
C GLN A 278 13.29 24.12 11.20
N LEU A 279 14.16 23.46 10.43
CA LEU A 279 14.47 22.05 10.59
C LEU A 279 15.66 21.91 11.54
N VAL A 280 15.46 21.21 12.66
CA VAL A 280 16.46 21.00 13.69
C VAL A 280 16.68 19.51 13.87
N LYS A 281 17.93 19.06 13.74
CA LYS A 281 18.31 17.68 14.04
C LYS A 281 18.13 17.41 15.53
N ASP A 282 17.40 16.35 15.86
CA ASP A 282 17.07 16.02 17.26
C ASP A 282 17.90 14.85 17.77
N ARG A 283 17.59 13.63 17.32
CA ARG A 283 18.23 12.40 17.79
C ARG A 283 18.48 11.42 16.64
N LYS A 284 19.28 10.39 16.92
CA LYS A 284 19.60 9.29 16.01
C LYS A 284 19.31 7.95 16.69
N LEU A 285 18.90 6.96 15.92
CA LEU A 285 18.77 5.56 16.33
C LEU A 285 19.69 4.68 15.47
#